data_AF-A0AAU4CB60-F1
#
_entry.id   AF-A0AAU4CB60-F1
#
_cell.length_a   1.000
_cell.length_b   1.000
_cell.length_c   1.000
_cell.angle_alpha   90.00
_cell.angle_beta   90.00
_cell.angle_gamma   90.00
#
_symmetry.space_group_name_H-M   'P 1'
#
loop_
_entity.id
_entity.type
_entity.pdbx_description
1 polymer ?
#
loop_
_entity_poly.entity_id
_entity_poly.type
_entity_poly.pdbx_seq_one_letter_code
_entity_poly.pdbx_strand_id
1 'polypeptide(L)'
;MTEQHAVSLDSATYTQITLLARAWGTSQGEAVSRLVDHFQQAPTAPPPSAAATSASDKDVLVHALYGGKKIMGRFDPVSRSLTITDGPGAGHYKTPSGAAAAVLQAVNPSVNPNRNGWSFWVVDETGGLLQSLRHQ
;
A
#
# COMPACT_ATOMS: atom_id res chain seq x y z
N MET A 1 -35.43 -3.40 -8.77
CA MET A 1 -35.17 -2.56 -9.97
C MET A 1 -33.69 -2.30 -10.00
N THR A 2 -32.94 -2.92 -10.92
CA THR A 2 -31.50 -2.65 -11.11
C THR A 2 -31.36 -1.51 -12.13
N GLU A 3 -30.80 -0.38 -11.70
CA GLU A 3 -30.52 0.74 -12.59
C GLU A 3 -29.29 0.43 -13.47
N GLN A 4 -29.48 0.40 -14.79
CA GLN A 4 -28.41 0.15 -15.74
C GLN A 4 -27.70 1.46 -16.10
N HIS A 5 -26.40 1.53 -15.84
CA HIS A 5 -25.55 2.66 -16.19
C HIS A 5 -24.59 2.26 -17.31
N ALA A 6 -24.53 3.04 -18.39
CA ALA A 6 -23.62 2.81 -19.51
C ALA A 6 -22.26 3.50 -19.23
N VAL A 7 -21.16 2.75 -19.35
CA VAL A 7 -19.80 3.25 -19.15
C VAL A 7 -18.99 2.98 -20.43
N SER A 8 -18.30 3.99 -20.94
CA SER A 8 -17.36 3.82 -22.06
C SER A 8 -16.06 3.21 -21.56
N LEU A 9 -15.69 2.06 -22.14
CA LEU A 9 -14.46 1.33 -21.84
C LEU A 9 -13.63 1.24 -23.11
N ASP A 10 -12.31 1.27 -22.96
CA ASP A 10 -11.43 0.91 -24.07
C ASP A 10 -11.50 -0.59 -24.37
N SER A 11 -11.14 -0.96 -25.60
CA SER A 11 -11.23 -2.33 -26.09
C SER A 11 -10.37 -3.34 -25.31
N ALA A 12 -9.24 -2.89 -24.73
CA ALA A 12 -8.37 -3.77 -23.95
C ALA A 12 -9.00 -4.07 -22.58
N THR A 13 -9.51 -3.06 -21.90
CA THR A 13 -10.24 -3.20 -20.62
C THR A 13 -11.50 -4.05 -20.79
N TYR A 14 -12.26 -3.84 -21.88
CA TYR A 14 -13.42 -4.68 -22.19
C TYR A 14 -13.06 -6.16 -22.36
N THR A 15 -11.93 -6.45 -23.01
CA THR A 15 -11.43 -7.81 -23.22
C THR A 15 -11.04 -8.46 -21.89
N GLN A 16 -10.38 -7.71 -21.00
CA GLN A 16 -9.99 -8.19 -19.67
C GLN A 16 -11.21 -8.50 -18.79
N ILE A 17 -12.22 -7.62 -18.77
CA ILE A 17 -13.48 -7.85 -18.02
C ILE A 17 -14.20 -9.08 -18.57
N THR A 18 -14.23 -9.24 -19.89
CA THR A 18 -14.84 -10.42 -20.53
C THR A 18 -14.12 -11.71 -20.16
N LEU A 19 -12.78 -11.67 -20.10
CA LEU A 19 -11.98 -12.82 -19.70
C LEU A 19 -12.22 -13.18 -18.22
N LEU A 20 -12.28 -12.19 -17.33
CA LEU A 20 -12.58 -12.39 -15.90
C LEU A 20 -13.98 -12.94 -15.68
N ALA A 21 -14.99 -12.39 -16.36
CA ALA A 21 -16.36 -12.89 -16.32
C ALA A 21 -16.44 -14.36 -16.74
N ARG A 22 -15.73 -14.74 -17.82
CA ARG A 22 -15.64 -16.14 -18.27
C ARG A 22 -14.92 -17.03 -17.26
N ALA A 23 -13.80 -16.58 -16.72
CA ALA A 23 -13.02 -17.34 -15.75
C ALA A 23 -13.80 -17.61 -14.46
N TRP A 24 -14.66 -16.68 -14.05
CA TRP A 24 -15.51 -16.80 -12.86
C TRP A 24 -16.91 -17.35 -13.13
N GLY A 25 -17.24 -17.68 -14.39
CA GLY A 25 -18.57 -18.18 -14.77
C GLY A 25 -19.70 -17.19 -14.44
N THR A 26 -19.42 -15.89 -14.50
CA THR A 26 -20.36 -14.83 -14.11
C THR A 26 -20.56 -13.79 -15.20
N SER A 27 -21.48 -12.85 -15.00
CA SER A 27 -21.71 -11.74 -15.94
C SER A 27 -20.60 -10.68 -15.84
N GLN A 28 -20.40 -9.88 -16.89
CA GLN A 28 -19.41 -8.78 -16.86
C GLN A 28 -19.68 -7.78 -15.74
N GLY A 29 -20.94 -7.40 -15.52
CA GLY A 29 -21.33 -6.50 -14.43
C GLY A 29 -21.02 -7.09 -13.06
N GLU A 30 -21.27 -8.38 -12.86
CA GLU A 30 -20.96 -9.07 -11.61
C GLU A 30 -19.45 -9.23 -11.38
N ALA A 31 -18.67 -9.45 -12.45
CA ALA A 31 -17.21 -9.46 -12.38
C ALA A 31 -16.66 -8.09 -11.94
N VAL A 32 -17.22 -6.99 -12.47
CA VAL A 32 -16.87 -5.63 -12.02
C VAL A 32 -17.32 -5.40 -10.58
N SER A 33 -18.54 -5.77 -10.20
CA SER A 33 -19.02 -5.64 -8.81
C SER A 33 -18.12 -6.38 -7.84
N ARG A 34 -17.66 -7.59 -8.18
CA ARG A 34 -16.71 -8.35 -7.36
C ARG A 34 -15.35 -7.70 -7.25
N LEU A 35 -14.85 -7.10 -8.34
CA LEU A 35 -13.61 -6.32 -8.29
C LEU A 35 -13.77 -5.10 -7.38
N VAL A 36 -14.86 -4.35 -7.57
CA VAL A 36 -15.16 -3.16 -6.77
C VAL A 36 -15.30 -3.53 -5.30
N ASP A 37 -16.08 -4.56 -4.99
CA ASP A 37 -16.25 -5.09 -3.63
C ASP A 37 -14.90 -5.56 -3.05
N HIS A 38 -14.05 -6.24 -3.82
CA HIS A 38 -12.72 -6.64 -3.38
C HIS A 38 -11.82 -5.45 -3.02
N PHE A 39 -11.85 -4.37 -3.81
CA PHE A 39 -11.08 -3.15 -3.52
C PHE A 39 -11.73 -2.28 -2.44
N GLN A 40 -13.05 -2.35 -2.26
CA GLN A 40 -13.77 -1.69 -1.17
C GLN A 40 -13.63 -2.43 0.17
N GLN A 41 -13.52 -3.77 0.12
CA GLN A 41 -13.28 -4.65 1.27
C GLN A 41 -11.78 -4.86 1.54
N ALA A 42 -10.89 -4.29 0.73
CA ALA A 42 -9.51 -4.08 1.15
C ALA A 42 -9.58 -3.39 2.52
N PRO A 43 -9.03 -4.00 3.59
CA PRO A 43 -9.40 -3.64 4.94
C PRO A 43 -9.07 -2.16 5.17
N THR A 44 -10.14 -1.38 5.36
CA THR A 44 -10.07 -0.27 6.31
C THR A 44 -9.59 -0.90 7.60
N ALA A 45 -8.32 -0.68 7.92
CA ALA A 45 -7.78 -1.01 9.22
C ALA A 45 -8.75 -0.50 10.29
N PRO A 46 -9.08 -1.28 11.34
CA PRO A 46 -9.90 -0.79 12.42
C PRO A 46 -9.31 0.54 12.92
N PRO A 47 -10.12 1.55 13.25
CA PRO A 47 -9.60 2.83 13.72
C PRO A 47 -8.73 2.54 14.95
N PRO A 48 -7.43 2.89 14.94
CA PRO A 48 -6.65 2.81 16.15
C PRO A 48 -7.26 3.82 17.12
N SER A 49 -7.62 3.28 18.28
CA SER A 49 -8.04 3.99 19.47
C SER A 49 -7.24 5.28 19.67
N ALA A 50 -7.95 6.31 20.12
CA ALA A 50 -7.45 7.64 20.42
C ALA A 50 -6.08 7.62 21.14
N ALA A 51 -5.03 7.93 20.38
CA ALA A 51 -3.82 8.53 20.89
C ALA A 51 -3.34 9.51 19.80
N ALA A 52 -3.82 10.74 19.93
CA ALA A 52 -3.39 11.87 19.14
C ALA A 52 -1.86 12.02 19.18
N THR A 53 -1.26 12.35 18.05
CA THR A 53 -0.41 13.56 17.90
C THR A 53 -0.17 13.78 16.41
N SER A 54 -0.81 14.83 15.88
CA SER A 54 -0.44 15.58 14.68
C SER A 54 -0.15 14.76 13.42
N ALA A 55 -1.20 14.27 12.77
CA ALA A 55 -1.14 14.02 11.33
C ALA A 55 -0.91 15.37 10.65
N SER A 56 0.34 15.66 10.30
CA SER A 56 0.63 16.74 9.36
C SER A 56 0.02 16.32 8.02
N ASP A 57 -0.69 17.23 7.38
CA ASP A 57 -1.33 17.11 6.06
C ASP A 57 -0.37 16.73 4.90
N LYS A 58 0.85 16.31 5.21
CA LYS A 58 1.95 16.01 4.29
C LYS A 58 2.60 14.63 4.51
N ASP A 59 2.04 13.81 5.41
CA ASP A 59 2.55 12.45 5.62
C ASP A 59 2.28 11.59 4.38
N VAL A 60 3.34 11.08 3.77
CA VAL A 60 3.28 10.23 2.58
C VAL A 60 3.08 8.78 3.01
N LEU A 61 2.00 8.16 2.54
CA LEU A 61 1.77 6.73 2.75
C LEU A 61 2.78 5.92 1.95
N VAL A 62 3.46 5.00 2.63
CA VAL A 62 4.44 4.10 2.03
C VAL A 62 4.17 2.65 2.42
N HIS A 63 4.57 1.73 1.56
CA HIS A 63 4.55 0.30 1.86
C HIS A 63 5.85 -0.37 1.40
N ALA A 64 6.14 -1.53 1.96
CA ALA A 64 7.21 -2.41 1.51
C ALA A 64 6.69 -3.85 1.44
N LEU A 65 7.22 -4.63 0.50
CA LEU A 65 6.96 -6.06 0.40
C LEU A 65 8.24 -6.79 0.80
N TYR A 66 8.21 -7.53 1.90
CA TYR A 66 9.38 -8.26 2.38
C TYR A 66 8.99 -9.60 3.01
N GLY A 67 9.64 -10.68 2.57
CA GLY A 67 9.33 -12.04 3.05
C GLY A 67 7.88 -12.47 2.79
N GLY A 68 7.27 -12.00 1.69
CA GLY A 68 5.86 -12.27 1.36
C GLY A 68 4.84 -11.49 2.19
N LYS A 69 5.28 -10.57 3.05
CA LYS A 69 4.41 -9.72 3.88
C LYS A 69 4.43 -8.28 3.35
N LYS A 70 3.27 -7.64 3.34
CA LYS A 70 3.15 -6.19 3.11
C LYS A 70 3.33 -5.48 4.45
N ILE A 71 4.23 -4.50 4.48
CA ILE A 71 4.51 -3.65 5.63
C ILE A 71 4.03 -2.26 5.23
N MET A 72 3.23 -1.63 6.08
CA MET A 72 2.70 -0.28 5.84
C MET A 72 3.37 0.72 6.76
N GLY A 73 3.57 1.93 6.26
CA GLY A 73 4.13 3.02 7.03
C GLY A 73 3.73 4.39 6.50
N ARG A 74 4.14 5.40 7.24
CA ARG A 74 3.97 6.82 6.94
C ARG A 74 5.32 7.49 6.98
N PHE A 75 5.67 8.15 5.90
CA PHE A 75 6.88 8.95 5.79
C PHE A 75 6.54 10.42 5.95
N ASP A 76 7.18 11.08 6.90
CA ASP A 76 7.09 12.52 7.05
C ASP A 76 8.24 13.18 6.24
N PRO A 77 7.96 13.92 5.16
CA PRO A 77 8.99 14.57 4.35
C PRO A 77 9.70 15.72 5.09
N VAL A 78 9.07 16.32 6.11
CA VAL A 78 9.63 17.43 6.88
C VAL A 78 10.72 16.92 7.83
N SER A 79 10.39 15.94 8.66
CA SER A 79 11.35 15.35 9.60
C SER A 79 12.21 14.24 9.00
N ARG A 80 11.86 13.77 7.79
CA ARG A 80 12.41 12.57 7.14
C ARG A 80 12.29 11.31 7.99
N SER A 81 11.31 11.30 8.90
CA SER A 81 11.03 10.16 9.76
C SER A 81 10.07 9.20 9.07
N LEU A 82 10.14 7.93 9.45
CA LEU A 82 9.23 6.91 8.94
C LEU A 82 8.63 6.14 10.11
N THR A 83 7.31 6.11 10.17
CA THR A 83 6.55 5.35 11.14
C THR A 83 5.98 4.13 10.45
N ILE A 84 6.38 2.94 10.87
CA ILE A 84 5.77 1.69 10.42
C ILE A 84 4.47 1.52 11.21
N THR A 85 3.35 1.63 10.51
CA THR A 85 2.01 1.56 11.09
C THR A 85 1.50 0.13 11.19
N ASP A 86 1.89 -0.73 10.25
CA ASP A 86 1.45 -2.13 10.24
C ASP A 86 2.54 -3.06 9.67
N GLY A 87 2.68 -4.24 10.28
CA GLY A 87 3.63 -5.26 9.88
C GLY A 87 4.85 -5.42 10.80
N PRO A 88 5.78 -6.32 10.44
CA PRO A 88 6.98 -6.62 11.23
C PRO A 88 7.87 -5.38 11.36
N GLY A 89 8.29 -5.06 12.59
CA GLY A 89 9.04 -3.83 12.85
C GLY A 89 8.15 -2.59 13.00
N ALA A 90 6.89 -2.74 13.41
CA ALA A 90 6.02 -1.62 13.75
C ALA A 90 6.66 -0.69 14.80
N GLY A 91 6.57 0.61 14.58
CA GLY A 91 7.21 1.61 15.43
C GLY A 91 7.57 2.89 14.68
N HIS A 92 8.05 3.88 15.44
CA HIS A 92 8.51 5.15 14.91
C HIS A 92 10.04 5.16 14.75
N TYR A 93 10.51 5.58 13.57
CA TYR A 93 11.93 5.61 13.23
C TYR A 93 12.33 6.99 12.71
N LYS A 94 13.46 7.48 13.21
CA LYS A 94 14.04 8.78 12.80
C LYS A 94 14.49 8.81 11.34
N THR A 95 14.64 7.66 10.68
CA THR A 95 15.05 7.57 9.27
C THR A 95 14.37 6.39 8.56
N PRO A 96 14.19 6.46 7.23
CA PRO A 96 13.62 5.36 6.45
C PRO A 96 14.49 4.10 6.47
N SER A 97 15.81 4.27 6.54
CA SER A 97 16.76 3.14 6.66
C SER A 97 16.65 2.45 8.02
N GLY A 98 16.44 3.21 9.10
CA GLY A 98 16.18 2.64 10.43
C GLY A 98 14.90 1.80 10.45
N ALA A 99 13.84 2.29 9.80
CA ALA A 99 12.61 1.54 9.64
C ALA A 99 12.83 0.25 8.82
N ALA A 100 13.53 0.33 7.69
CA ALA A 100 13.82 -0.85 6.86
C ALA A 100 14.64 -1.90 7.63
N ALA A 101 15.65 -1.47 8.40
CA ALA A 101 16.45 -2.34 9.25
C ALA A 101 15.58 -3.08 10.29
N ALA A 102 14.61 -2.39 10.89
CA ALA A 102 13.68 -3.00 11.84
C ALA A 102 12.78 -4.05 11.20
N VAL A 103 12.27 -3.81 9.98
CA VAL A 103 11.52 -4.83 9.21
C VAL A 103 12.40 -6.05 8.95
N LEU A 104 13.65 -5.83 8.52
CA LEU A 104 14.59 -6.92 8.25
C LEU A 104 14.86 -7.74 9.51
N GLN A 105 15.15 -7.10 10.64
CA GLN A 105 15.38 -7.79 11.91
C GLN A 105 14.15 -8.58 12.40
N ALA A 106 12.94 -8.04 12.18
CA ALA A 106 11.71 -8.68 12.59
C ALA A 106 11.31 -9.87 11.70
N VAL A 107 11.66 -9.86 10.42
CA VAL A 107 11.31 -10.94 9.47
C VAL A 107 12.43 -11.98 9.34
N ASN A 108 13.68 -11.54 9.29
CA ASN A 108 14.84 -12.41 9.15
C ASN A 108 16.06 -11.79 9.87
N PRO A 109 16.28 -12.10 11.16
CA PRO A 109 17.38 -11.53 11.94
C PRO A 109 18.76 -12.01 11.47
N SER A 110 18.84 -13.04 10.63
CA SER A 110 20.10 -13.59 10.12
C SER A 110 20.67 -12.83 8.92
N VAL A 111 19.93 -11.88 8.33
CA VAL A 111 20.44 -11.06 7.24
C VAL A 111 21.00 -9.73 7.73
N ASN A 112 21.98 -9.19 7.01
CA ASN A 112 22.55 -7.88 7.34
C ASN A 112 21.43 -6.80 7.32
N PRO A 113 21.17 -6.11 8.43
CA PRO A 113 20.10 -5.12 8.52
C PRO A 113 20.41 -3.84 7.75
N ASN A 114 21.63 -3.66 7.25
CA ASN A 114 22.04 -2.48 6.50
C ASN A 114 21.41 -2.49 5.09
N ARG A 115 20.19 -1.95 4.98
CA ARG A 115 19.44 -1.79 3.73
C ARG A 115 19.18 -0.31 3.47
N ASN A 116 19.31 0.10 2.21
CA ASN A 116 18.93 1.44 1.80
C ASN A 116 17.41 1.62 1.92
N GLY A 117 16.96 2.33 2.96
CA GLY A 117 15.55 2.55 3.22
C GLY A 117 14.84 3.31 2.10
N TRP A 118 15.54 4.17 1.37
CA TRP A 118 14.93 4.98 0.30
C TRP A 118 14.47 4.15 -0.91
N SER A 119 15.16 3.04 -1.18
CA SER A 119 14.78 2.07 -2.22
C SER A 119 13.97 0.89 -1.68
N PHE A 120 13.76 0.83 -0.36
CA PHE A 120 13.01 -0.24 0.29
C PHE A 120 11.51 0.07 0.38
N TRP A 121 11.19 1.34 0.61
CA TRP A 121 9.82 1.82 0.71
C TRP A 121 9.29 2.30 -0.65
N VAL A 122 8.04 1.97 -0.93
CA VAL A 122 7.27 2.35 -2.11
C VAL A 122 6.17 3.31 -1.67
N VAL A 123 6.00 4.42 -2.35
CA VAL A 123 4.91 5.38 -2.12
C VAL A 123 3.61 4.78 -2.64
N ASP A 124 2.58 4.74 -1.81
CA ASP A 124 1.31 4.09 -2.16
C ASP A 124 0.57 4.86 -3.27
N GLU A 125 0.61 6.20 -3.22
CA GLU A 125 -0.07 7.09 -4.16
C GLU A 125 0.50 6.99 -5.60
N THR A 126 1.82 6.85 -5.74
CA THR A 126 2.49 6.86 -7.06
C THR A 126 2.99 5.49 -7.50
N GLY A 127 3.08 4.52 -6.58
CA GLY A 127 3.77 3.26 -6.80
C GLY A 127 5.28 3.38 -7.01
N GLY A 128 5.84 4.59 -6.87
CA GLY A 128 7.26 4.88 -7.03
C GLY A 128 8.07 4.62 -5.76
N LEU A 129 9.38 4.48 -5.89
CA LEU A 129 10.27 4.39 -4.72
C LEU A 129 10.26 5.69 -3.91
N LEU A 130 10.37 5.59 -2.59
CA LEU A 130 10.49 6.74 -1.69
C LEU A 130 11.68 7.65 -2.06
N GLN A 131 12.72 7.07 -2.66
CA GLN A 131 13.87 7.81 -3.21
C GLN A 131 13.46 8.94 -4.17
N SER A 132 12.37 8.79 -4.91
CA SER A 132 11.89 9.83 -5.83
C SER A 132 11.52 11.14 -5.13
N LEU A 133 11.16 11.08 -3.84
CA LEU A 133 10.81 12.25 -3.02
C LEU A 133 12.04 12.94 -2.39
N ARG A 134 13.25 12.39 -2.56
CA ARG A 134 14.47 12.96 -1.96
C ARG A 134 14.99 14.20 -2.70
N HIS A 135 14.56 14.41 -3.95
CA HIS A 135 15.06 15.45 -4.84
C HIS A 135 14.04 16.56 -5.14
N GLN A 136 12.87 16.52 -4.52
CA GLN A 136 11.90 17.62 -4.54
C GLN A 136 12.02 18.47 -3.28
#